data_AF-A0A7V8AHX2-F1
#
_entry.id   AF-A0A7V8AHX2-F1
#
_cell.length_a   1.000
_cell.length_b   1.000
_cell.length_c   1.000
_cell.angle_alpha   90.00
_cell.angle_beta   90.00
_cell.angle_gamma   90.00
#
_symmetry.space_group_name_H-M   'P 1'
#
loop_
_entity.id
_entity.type
_entity.pdbx_description
1 polymer ?
#
loop_
_entity_poly.entity_id
_entity_poly.type
_entity_poly.pdbx_seq_one_letter_code
_entity_poly.pdbx_strand_id
1 'polypeptide(L)'
;MDDAARLGVDALILANIGLLDYASTCYPNVRRHLSVQTSAANAAAITYYAQTSGIRRVVLPRVLTIPEITAPTHHAIAVETEVFAYGGLCVMAEGRCHLSSYVTGQSRRSSPLWIGEGSRWGTGAV
;
A
#
# COMPACT_ATOMS: atom_id res chain seq x y z
N MET A 1 -2.97 -0.46 -17.58
CA MET A 1 -1.93 -1.43 -17.16
C MET A 1 -1.29 -2.09 -18.36
N ASP A 2 -2.06 -2.36 -19.42
CA ASP A 2 -1.58 -2.98 -20.67
C ASP A 2 -0.40 -2.25 -21.29
N ASP A 3 -0.46 -0.93 -21.38
CA ASP A 3 0.65 -0.15 -21.92
C ASP A 3 1.91 -0.29 -21.05
N ALA A 4 1.77 -0.27 -19.72
CA ALA A 4 2.88 -0.52 -18.82
C ALA A 4 3.46 -1.93 -19.01
N ALA A 5 2.61 -2.95 -19.14
CA ALA A 5 3.05 -4.31 -19.39
C ALA A 5 3.77 -4.46 -20.75
N ARG A 6 3.27 -3.81 -21.80
CA ARG A 6 3.91 -3.77 -23.13
C ARG A 6 5.24 -3.03 -23.14
N LEU A 7 5.37 -2.00 -22.31
CA LEU A 7 6.62 -1.26 -22.10
C LEU A 7 7.63 -2.04 -21.26
N GLY A 8 7.28 -3.22 -20.73
CA GLY A 8 8.20 -4.10 -20.02
C GLY A 8 8.50 -3.67 -18.59
N VAL A 9 7.52 -3.11 -17.88
CA VAL A 9 7.70 -2.80 -16.45
C VAL A 9 8.04 -4.04 -15.62
N ASP A 10 8.89 -3.86 -14.61
CA ASP A 10 9.30 -4.96 -13.73
C ASP A 10 8.15 -5.49 -12.87
N ALA A 11 7.23 -4.62 -12.47
CA ALA A 11 6.09 -4.99 -11.63
C ALA A 11 4.87 -4.07 -11.81
N LEU A 12 3.69 -4.63 -11.54
CA LEU A 12 2.41 -3.92 -11.42
C LEU A 12 1.95 -3.94 -9.96
N ILE A 13 1.67 -2.77 -9.39
CA ILE A 13 1.04 -2.65 -8.06
C ILE A 13 -0.45 -2.43 -8.27
N LEU A 14 -1.29 -3.39 -7.85
CA LEU A 14 -2.72 -3.40 -8.16
C LEU A 14 -3.56 -3.56 -6.88
N ALA A 15 -4.74 -2.96 -6.88
CA ALA A 15 -5.68 -3.00 -5.76
C ALA A 15 -6.98 -3.76 -6.06
N ASN A 16 -7.44 -3.69 -7.31
CA ASN A 16 -8.73 -4.22 -7.74
C ASN A 16 -8.60 -5.71 -8.11
N ILE A 17 -9.52 -6.53 -7.60
CA ILE A 17 -9.52 -7.98 -7.82
C ILE A 17 -9.68 -8.38 -9.30
N GLY A 18 -10.50 -7.65 -10.06
CA GLY A 18 -10.67 -7.89 -11.50
C GLY A 18 -9.43 -7.54 -12.30
N LEU A 19 -8.71 -6.48 -11.94
CA LEU A 19 -7.42 -6.15 -12.56
C LEU A 19 -6.33 -7.16 -12.19
N LEU A 20 -6.34 -7.65 -10.95
CA LEU A 20 -5.41 -8.70 -10.51
C LEU A 20 -5.61 -9.99 -11.30
N ASP A 21 -6.87 -10.41 -11.46
CA ASP A 21 -7.26 -11.58 -12.25
C ASP A 21 -6.91 -11.43 -13.73
N TYR A 22 -7.31 -10.29 -14.33
CA TYR A 22 -6.98 -9.93 -15.71
C TYR A 22 -5.46 -9.92 -15.94
N ALA A 23 -4.69 -9.38 -15.00
CA ALA A 23 -3.23 -9.37 -15.09
C ALA A 23 -2.62 -10.78 -14.99
N SER A 24 -3.21 -11.70 -14.22
CA SER A 24 -2.77 -13.12 -14.22
C SER A 24 -2.89 -13.78 -15.56
N THR A 25 -4.01 -13.48 -16.23
CA THR A 25 -4.40 -14.18 -17.43
C THR A 25 -3.69 -13.61 -18.65
N CYS A 26 -3.64 -12.28 -18.77
CA CYS A 26 -3.08 -11.61 -19.93
C CYS A 26 -1.57 -11.36 -19.84
N TYR A 27 -1.02 -11.21 -18.64
CA TYR A 27 0.40 -10.87 -18.44
C TYR A 27 1.03 -11.74 -17.34
N PRO A 28 1.02 -13.08 -17.45
CA PRO A 28 1.44 -14.00 -16.39
C PRO A 28 2.90 -13.81 -15.94
N ASN A 29 3.76 -13.32 -16.85
CA ASN A 29 5.18 -13.11 -16.59
C ASN A 29 5.48 -11.79 -15.87
N VAL A 30 4.53 -10.85 -15.85
CA VAL A 30 4.71 -9.56 -15.17
C VAL A 30 4.51 -9.75 -13.67
N ARG A 31 5.48 -9.32 -12.87
CA ARG A 31 5.42 -9.44 -11.42
C ARG A 31 4.26 -8.58 -10.89
N ARG A 32 3.49 -9.12 -9.95
CA ARG A 32 2.34 -8.42 -9.37
C ARG A 32 2.50 -8.21 -7.88
N HIS A 33 2.25 -7.00 -7.43
CA HIS A 33 2.29 -6.58 -6.03
C HIS A 33 0.89 -6.14 -5.61
N LEU A 34 0.52 -6.46 -4.37
CA LEU A 34 -0.76 -6.07 -3.81
C LEU A 34 -0.65 -4.70 -3.14
N SER A 35 -1.50 -3.77 -3.57
CA SER A 35 -1.57 -2.42 -3.01
C SER A 35 -2.17 -2.42 -1.60
N VAL A 36 -1.74 -1.48 -0.76
CA VAL A 36 -2.37 -1.17 0.53
C VAL A 36 -3.88 -0.91 0.37
N GLN A 37 -4.29 -0.39 -0.80
CA GLN A 37 -5.70 -0.09 -1.11
C GLN A 37 -6.61 -1.32 -1.19
N THR A 38 -6.05 -2.54 -1.25
CA THR A 38 -6.84 -3.78 -1.14
C THR A 38 -7.26 -4.07 0.31
N SER A 39 -6.67 -3.39 1.29
CA SER A 39 -6.93 -3.59 2.73
C SER A 39 -6.71 -5.05 3.19
N ALA A 40 -5.80 -5.77 2.53
CA ALA A 40 -5.42 -7.14 2.89
C ALA A 40 -4.50 -7.12 4.13
N ALA A 41 -5.14 -7.13 5.30
CA ALA A 41 -4.47 -6.95 6.59
C ALA A 41 -4.19 -8.26 7.36
N ASN A 42 -4.57 -9.43 6.82
CA ASN A 42 -4.41 -10.71 7.49
C ASN A 42 -3.85 -11.79 6.56
N ALA A 43 -3.28 -12.84 7.16
CA ALA A 43 -2.63 -13.94 6.44
C ALA A 43 -3.55 -14.67 5.46
N ALA A 44 -4.84 -14.82 5.80
CA ALA A 44 -5.81 -15.50 4.95
C ALA A 44 -6.08 -14.71 3.66
N ALA A 45 -6.28 -13.39 3.77
CA ALA A 45 -6.46 -12.51 2.63
C ALA A 45 -5.22 -12.48 1.72
N ILE A 46 -4.03 -12.40 2.31
CA ILE A 46 -2.77 -12.39 1.54
C ILE A 46 -2.58 -13.73 0.82
N THR A 47 -2.83 -14.85 1.51
CA THR A 47 -2.77 -16.20 0.92
C THR A 47 -3.77 -16.36 -0.23
N TYR A 48 -4.99 -15.83 -0.07
CA TYR A 48 -5.99 -15.83 -1.13
C TYR A 48 -5.46 -15.15 -2.39
N TYR A 49 -4.96 -13.92 -2.30
CA TYR A 49 -4.42 -13.19 -3.46
C TYR A 49 -3.15 -13.85 -4.02
N ALA A 50 -2.35 -14.51 -3.18
CA ALA A 50 -1.18 -15.26 -3.62
C ALA A 50 -1.58 -16.45 -4.50
N GLN A 51 -2.63 -17.17 -4.11
CA GLN A 51 -3.13 -18.35 -4.81
C GLN A 51 -3.91 -18.00 -6.08
N THR A 52 -4.78 -16.99 -6.01
CA THR A 52 -5.67 -16.62 -7.13
C THR A 52 -4.99 -15.73 -8.15
N SER A 53 -4.12 -14.82 -7.71
CA SER A 53 -3.52 -13.79 -8.56
C SER A 53 -1.99 -13.80 -8.50
N GLY A 54 -1.37 -14.85 -7.96
CA GLY A 54 0.09 -15.04 -8.05
C GLY A 54 0.92 -13.86 -7.55
N ILE A 55 0.42 -13.11 -6.56
CA ILE A 55 1.14 -11.93 -6.06
C ILE A 55 2.49 -12.33 -5.48
N ARG A 56 3.50 -11.48 -5.69
CA ARG A 56 4.88 -11.71 -5.22
C ARG A 56 5.28 -10.78 -4.08
N ARG A 57 4.51 -9.73 -3.85
CA ARG A 57 4.70 -8.79 -2.75
C ARG A 57 3.36 -8.24 -2.28
N VAL A 58 3.21 -8.01 -0.98
CA VAL A 58 2.10 -7.27 -0.39
C VAL A 58 2.63 -6.02 0.30
N VAL A 59 1.98 -4.89 0.03
CA VAL A 59 2.25 -3.64 0.74
C VAL A 59 1.23 -3.50 1.86
N LEU A 60 1.67 -3.54 3.11
CA LEU A 60 0.79 -3.54 4.28
C LEU A 60 0.39 -2.13 4.72
N PRO A 61 -0.84 -1.95 5.25
CA PRO A 61 -1.27 -0.70 5.82
C PRO A 61 -0.54 -0.41 7.15
N ARG A 62 -0.22 0.87 7.38
CA ARG A 62 0.47 1.34 8.60
C ARG A 62 -0.35 1.31 9.88
N VAL A 63 -1.63 0.95 9.78
CA VAL A 63 -2.49 0.77 10.96
C VAL A 63 -2.11 -0.51 11.73
N LEU A 64 -1.35 -1.41 11.10
CA LEU A 64 -0.89 -2.65 11.72
C LEU A 64 0.29 -2.38 12.65
N THR A 65 0.23 -3.01 13.82
CA THR A 65 1.32 -3.09 14.78
C THR A 65 2.41 -4.05 14.30
N ILE A 66 3.62 -3.95 14.87
CA ILE A 66 4.73 -4.87 14.52
C ILE A 66 4.32 -6.34 14.68
N PRO A 67 3.66 -6.77 15.78
CA PRO A 67 3.20 -8.15 15.90
C PRO A 67 2.20 -8.58 14.82
N GLU A 68 1.32 -7.68 14.37
CA GLU A 68 0.36 -7.95 13.29
C GLU A 68 1.03 -8.02 11.92
N ILE A 69 2.14 -7.31 11.72
CA ILE A 69 2.96 -7.39 10.51
C ILE A 69 3.74 -8.72 10.49
N THR A 70 4.29 -9.16 11.62
CA THR A 70 5.10 -10.38 11.69
C THR A 70 4.25 -11.64 11.69
N ALA A 71 3.02 -11.62 12.20
CA ALA A 71 2.14 -12.79 12.25
C ALA A 71 1.90 -13.43 10.85
N PRO A 72 1.55 -12.67 9.79
CA PRO A 72 1.52 -13.17 8.42
C PRO A 72 2.86 -13.79 7.99
N THR A 73 3.98 -13.14 8.29
CA THR A 73 5.32 -13.65 7.92
C THR A 73 5.65 -14.98 8.61
N HIS A 74 5.19 -15.19 9.84
CA HIS A 74 5.39 -16.44 10.59
C HIS A 74 4.59 -17.63 10.06
N HIS A 75 3.45 -17.39 9.38
CA HIS A 75 2.63 -18.44 8.78
C HIS A 75 3.16 -18.95 7.42
N ALA A 76 4.44 -18.68 7.10
CA ALA A 76 5.09 -19.12 5.86
C ALA A 76 4.37 -18.67 4.58
N ILE A 77 3.88 -17.42 4.56
CA ILE A 77 3.33 -16.84 3.34
C ILE A 77 4.49 -16.63 2.36
N ALA A 78 4.41 -17.25 1.18
CA ALA A 78 5.45 -17.21 0.14
C ALA A 78 5.54 -15.86 -0.61
N VAL A 79 5.13 -14.76 0.03
CA VAL A 79 4.99 -13.44 -0.56
C VAL A 79 5.84 -12.45 0.23
N GLU A 80 6.59 -11.61 -0.46
CA GLU A 80 7.37 -10.55 0.19
C GLU A 80 6.45 -9.53 0.87
N THR A 81 6.87 -9.00 2.02
CA THR A 81 6.11 -7.97 2.74
C THR A 81 6.84 -6.64 2.66
N GLU A 82 6.13 -5.58 2.28
CA GLU A 82 6.63 -4.20 2.23
C GLU A 82 5.78 -3.30 3.13
N VAL A 83 6.44 -2.43 3.91
CA VAL A 83 5.79 -1.53 4.87
C VAL A 83 6.38 -0.13 4.72
N PHE A 84 5.52 0.89 4.69
CA PHE A 84 5.98 2.28 4.71
C PHE A 84 6.31 2.72 6.14
N ALA A 85 7.59 2.95 6.43
CA ALA A 85 8.02 3.44 7.75
C ALA A 85 7.65 4.92 8.01
N TYR A 86 7.62 5.75 6.96
CA TYR A 86 7.38 7.19 7.07
C TYR A 86 6.66 7.74 5.82
N GLY A 87 5.84 8.81 5.95
CA GLY A 87 5.23 9.54 4.81
C GLY A 87 3.71 9.80 4.92
N GLY A 88 3.29 11.01 5.26
CA GLY A 88 1.91 11.36 5.65
C GLY A 88 0.83 11.47 4.54
N LEU A 89 1.10 11.06 3.30
CA LEU A 89 0.16 11.25 2.19
C LEU A 89 -0.58 9.96 1.87
N CYS A 90 -1.62 9.64 2.63
CA CYS A 90 -2.58 8.60 2.23
C CYS A 90 -3.96 9.23 2.06
N VAL A 91 -4.40 9.36 0.80
CA VAL A 91 -5.81 9.53 0.48
C VAL A 91 -6.43 8.15 0.59
N MET A 92 -6.92 7.80 1.78
CA MET A 92 -7.71 6.57 1.96
C MET A 92 -8.94 6.70 1.08
N ALA A 93 -9.03 5.83 0.06
CA ALA A 93 -10.18 5.74 -0.85
C ALA A 93 -11.46 5.25 -0.15
N GLU A 94 -11.37 4.81 1.10
CA GLU A 94 -12.47 4.44 2.00
C GLU A 94 -13.37 5.62 2.42
N GLY A 95 -13.37 6.72 1.66
CA GLY A 95 -14.29 7.84 1.85
C GLY A 95 -13.93 8.78 3.00
N ARG A 96 -13.20 8.38 4.05
CA ARG A 96 -12.88 9.28 5.17
C ARG A 96 -12.00 10.46 4.78
N CYS A 97 -11.07 10.27 3.85
CA CYS A 97 -10.23 11.37 3.35
C CYS A 97 -11.00 12.30 2.40
N HIS A 98 -11.90 11.76 1.58
CA HIS A 98 -12.80 12.56 0.75
C HIS A 98 -13.83 13.31 1.58
N LEU A 99 -14.44 12.66 2.58
CA LEU A 99 -15.37 13.27 3.52
C LEU A 99 -14.67 14.36 4.34
N SER A 100 -13.46 14.11 4.85
CA SER A 100 -12.66 15.15 5.51
C SER A 100 -12.40 16.33 4.59
N SER A 101 -12.06 16.09 3.32
CA SER A 101 -11.81 17.17 2.36
C SER A 101 -13.09 17.93 2.02
N TYR A 102 -14.23 17.23 1.90
CA TYR A 102 -15.54 17.81 1.65
C TYR A 102 -16.03 18.65 2.84
N VAL A 103 -15.89 18.15 4.06
CA VAL A 103 -16.34 18.80 5.30
C VAL A 103 -15.45 19.99 5.67
N THR A 104 -14.14 19.89 5.46
CA THR A 104 -13.18 20.94 5.87
C THR A 104 -12.82 21.92 4.74
N GLY A 105 -13.21 21.63 3.49
CA GLY A 105 -12.80 22.39 2.32
C GLY A 105 -11.29 22.33 2.01
N GLN A 106 -10.51 21.59 2.80
CA GLN A 106 -9.08 21.42 2.60
C GLN A 106 -8.76 19.98 2.23
N SER A 107 -8.05 19.80 1.12
CA SER A 107 -7.39 18.53 0.88
C SER A 107 -6.28 18.36 1.93
N ARG A 108 -6.05 17.14 2.42
CA ARG A 108 -4.88 16.85 3.29
C ARG A 108 -3.53 17.24 2.66
N ARG A 109 -3.49 17.47 1.36
CA ARG A 109 -2.32 17.93 0.60
C ARG A 109 -2.08 19.45 0.73
N SER A 110 -3.11 20.25 1.02
CA SER A 110 -3.05 21.72 1.02
C SER A 110 -3.02 22.37 2.41
N SER A 111 -3.10 21.57 3.49
CA SER A 111 -3.09 22.11 4.85
C SER A 111 -1.68 22.55 5.27
N PRO A 112 -1.47 23.82 5.67
CA PRO A 112 -0.16 24.34 6.06
C PRO A 112 0.38 23.74 7.36
N LEU A 113 -0.43 23.01 8.14
CA LEU A 113 0.02 22.27 9.32
C LEU A 113 1.00 21.12 9.02
N TRP A 114 1.14 20.70 7.75
CA TRP A 114 1.94 19.54 7.37
C TRP A 114 3.15 19.83 6.47
N ILE A 115 3.24 21.03 5.87
CA ILE A 115 4.48 21.50 5.26
C ILE A 115 5.30 22.08 6.40
N GLY A 116 6.23 21.29 6.91
CA GLY A 116 6.94 21.53 8.17
C GLY A 116 7.42 22.96 8.38
N GLU A 117 7.17 23.47 9.58
CA GLU A 117 8.11 24.38 10.24
C GLU A 117 9.47 23.65 10.27
N GLY A 118 10.42 24.19 9.50
CA GLY A 118 11.74 23.62 9.35
C GLY A 118 12.50 23.57 10.67
N SER A 119 13.15 22.43 10.92
CA SER A 119 14.49 22.32 11.52
C SER A 119 14.81 23.23 12.71
N ARG A 120 14.59 22.75 13.94
CA ARG A 120 15.51 23.00 15.05
C ARG A 120 15.82 21.69 15.76
N TRP A 121 16.99 21.15 15.43
CA TRP A 121 17.68 20.18 16.26
C TRP A 121 18.05 20.88 17.57
N GLY A 122 17.42 20.48 18.68
CA GLY A 122 17.83 20.91 20.00
C GLY A 122 19.13 20.20 20.37
N THR A 123 20.25 20.90 20.24
CA THR A 123 21.44 20.61 21.05
C THR A 123 21.13 21.02 22.49
N GLY A 124 21.32 20.11 23.43
CA GLY A 124 21.06 20.35 24.85
C GLY A 124 22.02 21.32 25.53
N ALA A 125 21.69 21.57 26.80
CA ALA A 125 22.56 22.03 27.89
C ALA A 125 23.45 23.27 27.63
N VAL A 126 22.97 24.43 28.10
CA VAL A 126 23.52 25.16 29.26
C VAL A 126 22.44 26.05 29.85
#